data_AF-A0A6M0SGR0-F1
#
_entry.id   AF-A0A6M0SGR0-F1
#
_cell.length_a   1.000
_cell.length_b   1.000
_cell.length_c   1.000
_cell.angle_alpha   90.00
_cell.angle_beta   90.00
_cell.angle_gamma   90.00
#
_symmetry.space_group_name_H-M   'P 1'
#
loop_
_entity.id
_entity.type
_entity.pdbx_description
1 polymer ?
#
loop_
_entity_poly.entity_id
_entity_poly.type
_entity_poly.pdbx_seq_one_letter_code
_entity_poly.pdbx_strand_id
1 'polypeptide(L)'
;MMAIPQSVFHSDAETHLTRSRLHIRILALRDLVRRCVLKQVSPELLTGGVFQISFGMKFEEDGPVPVPETDSASERVIGQLVAIIYNSMIDDTWARFKCCALPTCGWAYYDTTKSRTKRWCSMRTCGARSKARRYYERPR
;
A
#
# COMPACT_ATOMS: atom_id res chain seq x y z
N MET A 1 -15.13 51.97 0.71
CA MET A 1 -14.37 51.05 1.59
C MET A 1 -15.18 49.77 1.74
N MET A 2 -14.93 48.77 0.91
CA MET A 2 -15.50 47.42 1.03
C MET A 2 -14.38 46.48 1.47
N ALA A 3 -14.54 45.86 2.65
CA ALA A 3 -13.63 44.86 3.17
C ALA A 3 -13.90 43.50 2.51
N ILE A 4 -12.86 42.89 1.96
CA ILE A 4 -12.88 41.52 1.41
C ILE A 4 -12.73 40.54 2.60
N PRO A 5 -13.59 39.51 2.75
CA PRO A 5 -13.49 38.58 3.87
C PRO A 5 -12.32 37.59 3.70
N GLN A 6 -11.55 37.38 4.77
CA GLN A 6 -10.32 36.57 4.83
C GLN A 6 -10.53 35.04 4.90
N SER A 7 -11.71 34.51 4.58
CA SER A 7 -12.06 33.12 4.95
C SER A 7 -11.74 32.03 3.90
N VAL A 8 -11.09 32.32 2.78
CA VAL A 8 -10.91 31.33 1.68
C VAL A 8 -9.50 30.74 1.59
N PHE A 9 -8.46 31.35 2.18
CA PHE A 9 -7.06 30.94 1.96
C PHE A 9 -6.49 29.92 2.97
N HIS A 10 -7.23 29.56 4.03
CA HIS A 10 -6.73 28.60 5.04
C HIS A 10 -6.96 27.12 4.66
N SER A 11 -7.89 26.80 3.75
CA SER A 11 -8.23 25.40 3.43
C SER A 11 -7.25 24.71 2.47
N ASP A 12 -6.64 25.47 1.56
CA ASP A 12 -5.81 24.91 0.49
C ASP A 12 -4.42 24.49 0.96
N ALA A 13 -3.83 25.22 1.91
CA ALA A 13 -2.51 24.92 2.47
C ALA A 13 -2.53 23.68 3.37
N GLU A 14 -3.55 23.55 4.24
CA GLU A 14 -3.75 22.35 5.06
C GLU A 14 -4.06 21.12 4.21
N THR A 15 -4.87 21.27 3.16
CA THR A 15 -5.17 20.19 2.21
C THR A 15 -3.92 19.76 1.43
N HIS A 16 -3.08 20.70 0.97
CA HIS A 16 -1.84 20.40 0.26
C HIS A 16 -0.77 19.77 1.16
N LEU A 17 -0.62 20.24 2.40
CA LEU A 17 0.28 19.68 3.41
C LEU A 17 -0.15 18.26 3.82
N THR A 18 -1.45 18.04 3.99
CA THR A 18 -2.05 16.73 4.26
C THR A 18 -1.82 15.77 3.08
N ARG A 19 -2.04 16.23 1.84
CA ARG A 19 -1.79 15.42 0.63
C ARG A 19 -0.31 15.04 0.50
N SER A 20 0.60 15.95 0.80
CA SER A 20 2.05 15.72 0.76
C SER A 20 2.50 14.72 1.83
N ARG A 21 1.98 14.86 3.05
CA ARG A 21 2.26 13.94 4.17
C ARG A 21 1.69 12.54 3.93
N LEU A 22 0.45 12.45 3.45
CA LEU A 22 -0.19 11.19 3.03
C LEU A 22 0.63 10.49 1.94
N HIS A 23 1.03 11.25 0.91
CA HIS A 23 1.83 10.72 -0.18
C HIS A 23 3.14 10.10 0.31
N ILE A 24 3.91 10.81 1.13
CA ILE A 24 5.17 10.32 1.71
C ILE A 24 4.92 9.02 2.49
N ARG A 25 3.87 8.96 3.31
CA ARG A 25 3.54 7.79 4.13
C ARG A 25 3.09 6.60 3.30
N ILE A 26 2.30 6.81 2.25
CA ILE A 26 1.92 5.75 1.30
C ILE A 26 3.16 5.21 0.57
N LEU A 27 4.07 6.08 0.13
CA LEU A 27 5.32 5.65 -0.49
C LEU A 27 6.18 4.83 0.47
N ALA A 28 6.29 5.27 1.74
CA ALA A 28 7.00 4.56 2.78
C ALA A 28 6.38 3.18 3.06
N LEU A 29 5.06 3.08 3.16
CA LEU A 29 4.35 1.81 3.35
C LEU A 29 4.64 0.86 2.19
N ARG A 30 4.48 1.36 0.95
CA ARG A 30 4.72 0.59 -0.27
C ARG A 30 6.15 0.07 -0.33
N ASP A 31 7.13 0.91 -0.02
CA ASP A 31 8.54 0.53 -0.01
C ASP A 31 8.85 -0.53 1.06
N LEU A 32 8.32 -0.34 2.27
CA LEU A 32 8.50 -1.28 3.36
C LEU A 32 7.89 -2.65 3.03
N VAL A 33 6.65 -2.69 2.55
CA VAL A 33 6.00 -3.93 2.09
C VAL A 33 6.84 -4.62 1.02
N ARG A 34 7.35 -3.86 0.04
CA ARG A 34 8.23 -4.42 -0.99
C ARG A 34 9.49 -5.06 -0.38
N ARG A 35 10.17 -4.37 0.54
CA ARG A 35 11.37 -4.90 1.20
C ARG A 35 11.06 -6.15 2.01
N CYS A 36 9.92 -6.21 2.71
CA CYS A 36 9.48 -7.41 3.43
C CYS A 36 9.24 -8.58 2.47
N VAL A 37 8.54 -8.35 1.35
CA VAL A 37 8.27 -9.39 0.35
C VAL A 37 9.56 -9.90 -0.32
N LEU A 38 10.54 -9.01 -0.52
CA LEU A 38 11.87 -9.37 -1.01
C LEU A 38 12.76 -10.00 0.07
N LYS A 39 12.25 -10.22 1.29
CA LYS A 39 12.99 -10.76 2.44
C LYS A 39 14.24 -9.94 2.80
N GLN A 40 14.23 -8.65 2.50
CA GLN A 40 15.31 -7.72 2.83
C GLN A 40 15.19 -7.19 4.26
N VAL A 41 13.96 -7.17 4.77
CA VAL A 41 13.62 -6.76 6.14
C VAL A 41 12.54 -7.69 6.67
N SER A 42 12.45 -7.80 8.00
CA SER A 42 11.47 -8.65 8.66
C SER A 42 10.06 -8.04 8.63
N PRO A 43 8.98 -8.83 8.41
CA PRO A 43 7.61 -8.31 8.38
C PRO A 43 7.18 -7.58 9.67
N GLU A 44 7.77 -7.92 10.82
CA GLU A 44 7.53 -7.30 12.13
C GLU A 44 7.96 -5.83 12.18
N LEU A 45 8.75 -5.36 11.22
CA LEU A 45 9.08 -3.94 11.08
C LEU A 45 7.94 -3.12 10.47
N LEU A 46 6.95 -3.76 9.84
CA LEU A 46 5.70 -3.09 9.43
C LEU A 46 4.90 -2.62 10.66
N THR A 47 5.07 -3.28 11.81
CA THR A 47 4.40 -2.95 13.07
C THR A 47 5.23 -2.06 14.01
N GLY A 48 6.55 -1.97 13.80
CA GLY A 48 7.49 -1.48 14.83
C GLY A 48 7.83 0.01 14.87
N GLY A 49 7.42 0.86 13.91
CA GLY A 49 7.77 2.29 14.06
C GLY A 49 7.55 3.25 12.91
N VAL A 50 7.28 2.78 11.68
CA VAL A 50 7.02 3.71 10.55
C VAL A 50 5.61 4.33 10.63
N PHE A 51 4.68 3.64 11.28
CA PHE A 51 3.29 4.07 11.42
C PHE A 51 2.90 4.04 12.90
N GLN A 52 2.89 5.21 13.55
CA GLN A 52 2.23 5.39 14.84
C GLN A 52 0.73 5.48 14.58
N ILE A 53 0.04 4.33 14.56
CA ILE A 53 -1.40 4.24 14.35
C ILE A 53 -1.98 3.48 15.53
N SER A 54 -2.87 4.13 16.27
CA SER A 54 -3.69 3.47 17.28
C SER A 54 -4.82 2.71 16.61
N PHE A 55 -5.12 1.53 17.14
CA PHE A 55 -6.20 0.68 16.67
C PHE A 55 -7.13 0.38 17.83
N GLY A 56 -8.41 0.59 17.59
CA GLY A 56 -9.49 0.00 18.38
C GLY A 56 -9.85 -1.37 17.82
N MET A 57 -10.58 -2.16 18.59
CA MET A 57 -11.06 -3.48 18.15
C MET A 57 -12.57 -3.46 17.99
N LYS A 58 -13.05 -3.83 16.81
CA LYS A 58 -14.47 -4.11 16.59
C LYS A 58 -14.66 -5.62 16.53
N PHE A 59 -15.58 -6.14 17.35
CA PHE A 59 -15.89 -7.57 17.36
C PHE A 59 -17.03 -7.84 16.37
N GLU A 60 -16.73 -8.55 15.30
CA GLU A 60 -17.69 -8.98 14.27
C GLU A 60 -17.86 -10.51 14.32
N GLU A 61 -18.80 -11.05 13.53
CA GLU A 61 -19.10 -12.50 13.50
C GLU A 61 -17.88 -13.34 13.08
N ASP A 62 -17.08 -12.82 12.15
CA ASP A 62 -15.83 -13.45 11.67
C ASP A 62 -14.64 -13.25 12.63
N GLY A 63 -14.85 -12.59 13.77
CA GLY A 63 -13.84 -12.32 14.78
C GLY A 63 -13.50 -10.83 14.96
N PRO A 64 -12.49 -10.52 15.77
CA PRO A 64 -12.10 -9.14 16.02
C PRO A 64 -11.38 -8.53 14.82
N VAL A 65 -11.85 -7.37 14.38
CA VAL A 65 -11.28 -6.58 13.29
C VAL A 65 -10.62 -5.33 13.88
N PRO A 66 -9.31 -5.10 13.65
CA PRO A 66 -8.66 -3.86 14.07
C PRO A 66 -9.14 -2.68 13.22
N VAL A 67 -9.54 -1.59 13.87
CA VAL A 67 -10.05 -0.38 13.24
C VAL A 67 -9.16 0.80 13.62
N PRO A 68 -8.60 1.57 12.66
CA PRO A 68 -7.78 2.73 12.98
C PRO A 68 -8.55 3.79 13.78
N GLU A 69 -7.99 4.22 14.91
CA GLU A 69 -8.50 5.31 15.74
C GLU A 69 -7.94 6.64 15.25
N THR A 70 -8.65 7.27 14.31
CA THR A 70 -8.23 8.54 13.74
C THR A 70 -9.39 9.30 13.12
N ASP A 71 -9.43 10.62 13.31
CA ASP A 71 -10.41 11.49 12.65
C ASP A 71 -10.01 11.86 11.22
N SER A 72 -8.78 11.54 10.81
CA SER A 72 -8.28 11.79 9.47
C SER A 72 -8.63 10.64 8.53
N ALA A 73 -9.40 10.94 7.48
CA ALA A 73 -9.71 9.96 6.43
C ALA A 73 -8.46 9.36 5.77
N SER A 74 -7.39 10.16 5.63
CA SER A 74 -6.15 9.74 5.00
C SER A 74 -5.33 8.81 5.90
N GLU A 75 -5.28 9.11 7.20
CA GLU A 75 -4.71 8.22 8.23
C GLU A 75 -5.49 6.91 8.32
N ARG A 76 -6.83 6.98 8.22
CA ARG A 76 -7.69 5.80 8.25
C ARG A 76 -7.37 4.83 7.11
N VAL A 77 -7.14 5.33 5.89
CA VAL A 77 -6.75 4.50 4.74
C VAL A 77 -5.41 3.80 5.00
N ILE A 78 -4.40 4.53 5.51
CA ILE A 78 -3.10 3.92 5.81
C ILE A 78 -3.25 2.87 6.91
N GLY A 79 -4.00 3.18 7.98
CA GLY A 79 -4.24 2.24 9.08
C GLY A 79 -4.96 0.99 8.61
N GLN A 80 -5.97 1.11 7.74
CA GLN A 80 -6.65 -0.04 7.14
C GLN A 80 -5.69 -0.90 6.31
N LEU A 81 -4.81 -0.29 5.52
CA LEU A 81 -3.80 -1.03 4.76
C LEU A 81 -2.84 -1.78 5.69
N VAL A 82 -2.37 -1.13 6.76
CA VAL A 82 -1.51 -1.75 7.77
C VAL A 82 -2.21 -2.93 8.45
N ALA A 83 -3.46 -2.77 8.86
CA ALA A 83 -4.29 -3.83 9.43
C ALA A 83 -4.45 -5.03 8.49
N ILE A 84 -4.79 -4.80 7.21
CA ILE A 84 -4.93 -5.87 6.21
C ILE A 84 -3.60 -6.62 6.04
N ILE A 85 -2.50 -5.89 5.97
CA ILE A 85 -1.15 -6.47 5.85
C ILE A 85 -0.82 -7.31 7.09
N TYR A 86 -1.06 -6.79 8.28
CA TYR A 86 -0.83 -7.51 9.54
C TYR A 86 -1.68 -8.77 9.65
N ASN A 87 -2.99 -8.68 9.38
CA ASN A 87 -3.88 -9.84 9.39
C ASN A 87 -3.43 -10.91 8.40
N SER A 88 -2.90 -10.52 7.23
CA SER A 88 -2.36 -11.51 6.29
C SER A 88 -1.18 -12.32 6.84
N MET A 89 -0.43 -11.77 7.79
CA MET A 89 0.64 -12.48 8.49
C MET A 89 0.07 -13.46 9.52
N ILE A 90 -0.98 -13.06 10.24
CA ILE A 90 -1.67 -13.93 11.21
C ILE A 90 -2.37 -15.09 10.50
N ASP A 91 -3.04 -14.81 9.38
CA ASP A 91 -3.84 -15.80 8.64
C ASP A 91 -2.98 -16.70 7.72
N ASP A 92 -1.65 -16.64 7.82
CA ASP A 92 -0.69 -17.34 6.95
C ASP A 92 -0.89 -17.08 5.43
N THR A 93 -1.51 -15.95 5.08
CA THR A 93 -1.73 -15.54 3.70
C THR A 93 -0.65 -14.60 3.15
N TRP A 94 0.31 -14.19 3.97
CA TRP A 94 1.43 -13.31 3.61
C TRP A 94 2.18 -13.76 2.36
N ALA A 95 2.34 -15.07 2.14
CA ALA A 95 3.00 -15.64 0.97
C ALA A 95 2.33 -15.28 -0.38
N ARG A 96 1.10 -14.74 -0.35
CA ARG A 96 0.41 -14.21 -1.54
C ARG A 96 0.91 -12.83 -1.94
N PHE A 97 1.55 -12.08 -1.04
CA PHE A 97 2.26 -10.86 -1.41
C PHE A 97 3.51 -11.21 -2.21
N LYS A 98 3.65 -10.59 -3.38
CA LYS A 98 4.71 -10.85 -4.35
C LYS A 98 5.22 -9.56 -4.96
N CYS A 99 6.46 -9.59 -5.45
CA CYS A 99 6.97 -8.52 -6.29
C CYS A 99 6.77 -8.83 -7.77
N CYS A 100 6.49 -7.79 -8.56
CA CYS A 100 6.37 -7.91 -10.00
C CYS A 100 7.70 -8.36 -10.62
N ALA A 101 7.66 -9.38 -11.47
CA ALA A 101 8.83 -9.94 -12.14
C ALA A 101 9.38 -9.07 -13.28
N LEU A 102 8.68 -8.00 -13.69
CA LEU A 102 9.23 -7.04 -14.64
C LEU A 102 10.29 -6.17 -13.93
N PRO A 103 11.58 -6.18 -14.35
CA PRO A 103 12.65 -5.52 -13.62
C PRO A 103 12.42 -4.02 -13.38
N THR A 104 11.72 -3.35 -14.32
CA THR A 104 11.44 -1.91 -14.28
C THR A 104 10.17 -1.54 -13.53
N CYS A 105 9.40 -2.50 -13.00
CA CYS A 105 8.13 -2.20 -12.33
C CYS A 105 8.30 -1.91 -10.84
N GLY A 106 9.02 -2.76 -10.12
CA GLY A 106 9.25 -2.54 -8.69
C GLY A 106 8.01 -2.63 -7.78
N TRP A 107 6.83 -3.00 -8.27
CA TRP A 107 5.63 -3.05 -7.40
C TRP A 107 5.54 -4.34 -6.60
N ALA A 108 5.11 -4.24 -5.34
CA ALA A 108 4.53 -5.35 -4.59
C ALA A 108 3.03 -5.44 -4.88
N TYR A 109 2.47 -6.66 -4.89
CA TYR A 109 1.04 -6.91 -5.12
C TYR A 109 0.59 -8.16 -4.39
N TYR A 110 -0.72 -8.28 -4.14
CA TYR A 110 -1.34 -9.47 -3.56
C TYR A 110 -1.91 -10.39 -4.66
N ASP A 111 -1.56 -11.68 -4.63
CA ASP A 111 -2.04 -12.68 -5.58
C ASP A 111 -3.39 -13.27 -5.14
N THR A 112 -4.46 -12.68 -5.65
CA THR A 112 -5.85 -13.13 -5.44
C THR A 112 -6.24 -14.35 -6.28
N THR A 113 -5.37 -14.82 -7.18
CA THR A 113 -5.69 -15.96 -8.05
C THR A 113 -5.72 -17.26 -7.26
N LYS A 114 -6.53 -18.23 -7.72
CA LYS A 114 -6.60 -19.57 -7.12
C LYS A 114 -5.27 -20.32 -7.24
N SER A 115 -4.60 -20.23 -8.40
CA SER A 115 -3.35 -20.96 -8.66
C SER A 115 -2.15 -20.39 -7.91
N ARG A 116 -2.20 -19.14 -7.44
CA ARG A 116 -1.08 -18.45 -6.78
C ARG A 116 0.19 -18.44 -7.63
N THR A 117 0.06 -18.43 -8.97
CA THR A 117 1.20 -18.47 -9.92
C THR A 117 1.40 -17.14 -10.65
N LYS A 118 0.68 -16.08 -10.27
CA LYS A 118 0.85 -14.77 -10.91
C LYS A 118 2.30 -14.31 -10.71
N ARG A 119 2.90 -13.79 -11.80
CA ARG A 119 4.28 -13.25 -11.84
C ARG A 119 4.34 -11.73 -12.00
N TRP A 120 3.25 -11.11 -12.46
CA TRP A 120 3.20 -9.69 -12.78
C TRP A 120 2.08 -9.02 -11.99
N CYS A 121 2.28 -7.77 -11.55
CA CYS A 121 1.23 -7.04 -10.82
C CYS A 121 -0.06 -6.90 -11.65
N SER A 122 0.08 -6.74 -12.96
CA SER A 122 -1.02 -6.73 -13.93
C SER A 122 -0.60 -7.40 -15.23
N MET A 123 -1.46 -8.28 -15.74
CA MET A 123 -1.27 -8.91 -17.05
C MET A 123 -1.35 -7.88 -18.18
N ARG A 124 -2.27 -6.92 -18.06
CA ARG A 124 -2.50 -5.88 -19.08
C ARG A 124 -1.30 -4.94 -19.24
N THR A 125 -0.60 -4.60 -18.15
CA THR A 125 0.54 -3.68 -18.20
C THR A 125 1.87 -4.42 -18.18
N CYS A 126 2.26 -5.02 -17.05
CA CYS A 126 3.57 -5.64 -16.91
C CYS A 126 3.70 -6.97 -17.66
N GLY A 127 2.61 -7.73 -17.78
CA GLY A 127 2.57 -8.94 -18.61
C GLY A 127 2.78 -8.62 -20.09
N ALA A 128 2.04 -7.64 -20.62
CA ALA A 128 2.19 -7.18 -22.00
C ALA A 128 3.60 -6.63 -22.28
N ARG A 129 4.13 -5.77 -21.40
CA ARG A 129 5.51 -5.24 -21.52
C ARG A 129 6.56 -6.36 -21.54
N SER A 130 6.40 -7.38 -20.69
CA SER A 130 7.30 -8.53 -20.67
C SER A 130 7.23 -9.36 -21.95
N LYS A 131 6.04 -9.53 -22.56
CA LYS A 131 5.88 -10.23 -23.84
C LYS A 131 6.52 -9.45 -24.99
N ALA A 132 6.28 -8.14 -25.06
CA ALA A 132 6.87 -7.27 -26.07
C ALA A 132 8.40 -7.32 -26.01
N ARG A 133 8.99 -7.18 -24.82
CA ARG A 133 10.44 -7.29 -24.62
C ARG A 133 11.00 -8.60 -25.17
N ARG A 134 10.38 -9.74 -24.83
CA ARG A 134 10.80 -11.07 -25.34
C ARG A 134 10.65 -11.21 -26.84
N TYR A 135 9.68 -10.55 -27.45
CA TYR A 135 9.50 -10.57 -28.90
C TYR A 135 10.65 -9.84 -29.61
N TYR A 136 11.07 -8.68 -29.11
CA TYR A 136 12.19 -7.92 -29.68
C TYR A 136 13.58 -8.51 -29.36
N GLU A 137 13.72 -9.25 -28.26
CA GLU A 137 14.96 -9.94 -27.90
C GLU A 137 15.21 -11.23 -28.69
N ARG A 138 14.22 -11.74 -29.44
CA ARG A 138 14.39 -12.92 -30.29
C ARG A 138 15.19 -12.54 -31.54
N PRO A 139 16.37 -13.16 -31.78
CA PRO A 139 17.03 -13.09 -33.07
C PRO A 139 16.07 -13.59 -34.15
N ARG A 140 16.13 -13.00 -35.34
CA ARG A 140 15.38 -13.48 -36.50
C ARG A 140 15.96 -14.78 -37.02
#